data_AF-A0A9X2VKN5-F1
#
_entry.id   AF-A0A9X2VKN5-F1
#
_cell.length_a   1.000
_cell.length_b   1.000
_cell.length_c   1.000
_cell.angle_alpha   90.00
_cell.angle_beta   90.00
_cell.angle_gamma   90.00
#
_symmetry.space_group_name_H-M   'P 1'
#
loop_
_entity.id
_entity.type
_entity.pdbx_description
1 polymer ?
#
loop_
_entity_poly.entity_id
_entity_poly.type
_entity_poly.pdbx_seq_one_letter_code
_entity_poly.pdbx_strand_id
1 'polypeptide(L)'
;MADELGKLDRLRQSGALSDAEFAAAKRSLLEPKAPAREDSIGRAANRYVSFQVVAGVIGLIVFLIFLLAVFLPMADKANDMVPPSLTGFNQGPINFP
;
A
#
# COMPACT_ATOMS: atom_id res chain seq x y z
N MET A 1 31.38 26.88 -19.38
CA MET A 1 30.05 27.46 -19.62
C MET A 1 29.96 28.24 -20.93
N ALA A 2 30.56 29.44 -21.06
CA ALA A 2 30.48 30.23 -22.32
C ALA A 2 31.09 29.50 -23.53
N ASP A 3 32.24 28.86 -23.34
CA ASP A 3 32.92 28.08 -24.40
C ASP A 3 32.14 26.81 -24.81
N GLU A 4 31.46 26.18 -23.86
CA GLU A 4 30.65 24.96 -24.10
C GLU A 4 29.36 25.28 -24.85
N LEU A 5 28.73 26.41 -24.52
CA LEU A 5 27.59 26.94 -25.28
C LEU A 5 28.00 27.27 -26.72
N GLY A 6 29.19 27.85 -26.93
CA GLY A 6 29.74 28.10 -28.26
C GLY A 6 30.02 26.82 -29.06
N LYS A 7 30.48 25.75 -28.39
CA LYS A 7 30.68 24.44 -29.03
C LYS A 7 29.36 23.80 -29.46
N LEU A 8 28.32 23.86 -28.63
CA LEU A 8 26.99 23.37 -28.98
C LEU A 8 26.40 24.13 -30.16
N ASP A 9 26.61 25.45 -30.24
CA ASP A 9 26.06 26.27 -31.32
C ASP A 9 26.73 25.95 -32.66
N ARG A 10 28.05 25.70 -32.66
CA ARG A 10 28.77 25.22 -33.84
C ARG A 10 28.28 23.85 -34.33
N LEU A 11 27.98 22.93 -33.41
CA LEU A 11 27.47 21.59 -33.74
C LEU A 11 26.05 21.63 -34.33
N ARG A 12 25.22 22.57 -33.85
CA ARG A 12 23.90 22.86 -34.43
C ARG A 12 24.04 23.45 -35.83
N GLN A 13 24.91 24.44 -36.02
CA GLN A 13 25.15 25.07 -37.32
C GLN A 13 25.74 24.11 -38.36
N SER A 14 26.53 23.12 -37.93
CA SER A 14 27.04 22.06 -38.81
C SER A 14 26.02 20.96 -39.10
N GLY A 15 24.78 21.06 -38.57
CA GLY A 15 23.71 20.07 -38.73
C GLY A 15 23.97 18.75 -38.00
N ALA A 16 25.01 18.67 -37.17
CA ALA A 16 25.35 17.49 -36.39
C ALA A 16 24.47 17.32 -35.15
N LEU A 17 23.75 18.39 -34.78
CA LEU A 17 22.82 18.41 -33.65
C LEU A 17 21.50 19.04 -34.10
N SER A 18 20.38 18.39 -33.78
CA SER A 18 19.05 18.95 -34.00
C SER A 18 18.73 20.05 -32.98
N ASP A 19 17.74 20.89 -33.30
CA ASP A 19 17.27 21.96 -32.41
C ASP A 19 16.81 21.43 -31.04
N ALA A 20 16.22 20.23 -31.02
CA ALA A 20 15.75 19.57 -29.80
C ALA A 20 16.92 19.13 -28.91
N GLU A 21 17.96 18.57 -29.50
CA GLU A 21 19.18 18.13 -28.80
C GLU A 21 20.00 19.33 -28.31
N PHE A 22 20.06 20.41 -29.10
CA PHE A 22 20.69 21.66 -28.68
C PHE A 22 19.98 22.28 -27.48
N ALA A 23 18.64 22.32 -27.51
CA ALA A 23 17.85 22.84 -26.40
C ALA A 23 18.06 22.01 -25.11
N ALA A 24 18.11 20.68 -25.23
CA ALA A 24 18.37 19.78 -24.11
C ALA A 24 19.78 19.97 -23.52
N ALA A 25 20.80 20.05 -24.38
CA ALA A 25 22.19 20.23 -23.96
C ALA A 25 22.45 21.63 -23.36
N LYS A 26 21.87 22.68 -23.97
CA LYS A 26 21.91 24.04 -23.43
C LYS A 26 21.24 24.13 -22.07
N ARG A 27 20.11 23.45 -21.88
CA ARG A 27 19.41 23.38 -20.59
C ARG A 27 20.26 22.68 -19.53
N SER A 28 20.89 21.56 -19.87
CA SER A 28 21.79 20.82 -18.98
C SER A 28 23.03 21.64 -18.56
N LEU A 29 23.53 22.51 -19.42
CA LEU A 29 24.64 23.43 -19.11
C LEU A 29 24.22 24.66 -18.29
N LEU A 30 22.97 25.12 -18.45
CA LEU A 30 22.42 26.28 -17.76
C LEU A 30 21.81 25.93 -16.40
N GLU A 31 21.39 24.68 -16.21
CA GLU A 31 21.02 24.18 -14.89
C GLU A 31 22.31 24.08 -14.05
N PRO A 32 22.47 24.88 -12.98
CA PRO A 32 23.54 24.63 -12.03
C PRO A 32 23.34 23.21 -11.56
N LYS A 33 24.37 22.37 -11.66
CA LYS A 33 24.37 21.01 -11.13
C LYS A 33 24.00 21.08 -9.65
N ALA A 34 22.70 21.03 -9.36
CA ALA A 34 22.18 20.85 -8.03
C ALA A 34 22.89 19.60 -7.51
N PRO A 35 23.44 19.62 -6.29
CA PRO A 35 24.11 18.44 -5.77
C PRO A 35 23.13 17.28 -5.91
N ALA A 36 23.55 16.23 -6.61
CA ALA A 36 22.79 15.02 -6.86
C ALA A 36 22.52 14.30 -5.53
N ARG A 37 21.61 14.84 -4.72
CA ARG A 37 21.41 14.39 -3.34
C ARG A 37 20.00 14.57 -2.81
N GLU A 38 18.96 14.63 -3.67
CA GLU A 38 17.58 14.75 -3.16
C GLU A 38 16.55 13.85 -3.87
N ASP A 39 16.88 13.16 -4.97
CA ASP A 39 15.93 12.24 -5.62
C ASP A 39 15.85 10.84 -4.99
N SER A 40 16.80 10.46 -4.14
CA SER A 40 16.83 9.14 -3.48
C SER A 40 16.16 9.12 -2.10
N ILE A 41 15.91 10.27 -1.48
CA ILE A 41 15.33 10.36 -0.13
C ILE A 41 13.80 10.25 -0.19
N GLY A 42 13.16 10.93 -1.15
CA GLY A 42 11.70 10.88 -1.32
C GLY A 42 11.17 9.52 -1.81
N ARG A 43 11.92 8.80 -2.65
CA ARG A 43 11.51 7.49 -3.18
C ARG A 43 11.85 6.31 -2.25
N ALA A 44 12.89 6.44 -1.43
CA ALA A 44 13.28 5.40 -0.46
C ALA A 44 12.36 5.38 0.78
N ALA A 45 11.88 6.53 1.23
CA ALA A 45 10.95 6.61 2.36
C ALA A 45 9.64 5.84 2.12
N ASN A 46 9.12 5.87 0.88
CA ASN A 46 7.86 5.21 0.54
C ASN A 46 7.94 3.67 0.54
N ARG A 47 9.12 3.10 0.25
CA ARG A 47 9.27 1.62 0.20
C ARG A 47 9.27 1.00 1.59
N TYR A 48 9.95 1.61 2.55
CA TYR A 48 10.04 1.08 3.91
C TYR A 48 8.69 1.08 4.63
N VAL A 49 7.90 2.16 4.49
CA VAL A 49 6.55 2.24 5.06
C VAL A 49 5.60 1.26 4.38
N SER A 50 5.68 1.12 3.05
CA SER A 50 4.84 0.15 2.32
C SER A 50 5.11 -1.29 2.76
N PHE A 51 6.37 -1.68 2.95
CA PHE A 51 6.69 -3.03 3.45
C PHE A 51 6.24 -3.26 4.89
N GLN A 52 6.38 -2.27 5.77
CA GLN A 52 5.89 -2.36 7.15
C GLN A 52 4.37 -2.47 7.21
N VAL A 53 3.64 -1.69 6.42
CA VAL A 53 2.18 -1.76 6.33
C VAL A 53 1.74 -3.11 5.77
N VAL A 54 2.37 -3.62 4.71
CA VAL A 54 2.05 -4.93 4.14
C VAL A 54 2.33 -6.06 5.13
N ALA A 55 3.49 -6.07 5.79
CA ALA A 55 3.83 -7.07 6.80
C ALA A 55 2.87 -7.03 7.99
N GLY A 56 2.49 -5.83 8.45
CA GLY A 56 1.50 -5.64 9.51
C GLY A 56 0.12 -6.15 9.11
N VAL A 57 -0.34 -5.86 7.87
CA VAL A 57 -1.63 -6.35 7.34
C VAL A 57 -1.63 -7.88 7.23
N ILE A 58 -0.56 -8.48 6.71
CA ILE A 58 -0.43 -9.94 6.62
C ILE A 58 -0.47 -10.55 8.04
N GLY A 59 0.28 -10.00 8.99
CA GLY A 59 0.25 -10.43 10.38
C GLY A 59 -1.14 -10.32 11.01
N LEU A 60 -1.85 -9.22 10.77
CA LEU A 60 -3.21 -9.02 11.27
C LEU A 60 -4.19 -10.03 10.68
N ILE A 61 -4.12 -10.31 9.37
CA ILE A 61 -4.99 -11.30 8.71
C ILE A 61 -4.75 -12.70 9.30
N VAL A 62 -3.48 -13.12 9.41
CA VAL A 62 -3.12 -14.41 10.00
C VAL A 62 -3.57 -14.51 11.46
N PHE A 63 -3.37 -13.43 12.24
CA PHE A 63 -3.82 -13.37 13.63
C PHE A 63 -5.34 -13.47 13.75
N LEU A 64 -6.10 -12.76 12.90
CA LEU A 64 -7.56 -12.82 12.89
C LEU A 64 -8.07 -14.21 12.50
N ILE A 65 -7.45 -14.86 11.50
CA ILE A 65 -7.80 -16.23 11.12
C ILE A 65 -7.54 -17.19 12.29
N PHE A 66 -6.39 -17.08 12.95
CA PHE A 66 -6.07 -17.90 14.12
C PHE A 66 -7.06 -17.64 15.27
N LEU A 67 -7.33 -16.38 15.59
CA LEU A 67 -8.27 -15.98 16.63
C LEU A 67 -9.66 -16.53 16.32
N LEU A 68 -10.16 -16.35 15.10
CA LEU A 68 -11.46 -16.89 14.71
C LEU A 68 -11.46 -18.42 14.76
N ALA A 69 -10.46 -19.10 14.21
CA ALA A 69 -10.40 -20.57 14.20
C ALA A 69 -10.33 -21.19 15.61
N VAL A 70 -9.71 -20.51 16.58
CA VAL A 70 -9.59 -20.99 17.96
C VAL A 70 -10.78 -20.57 18.82
N PHE A 71 -11.29 -19.34 18.66
CA PHE A 71 -12.36 -18.79 19.50
C PHE A 71 -13.78 -19.08 18.98
N LEU A 72 -14.01 -19.23 17.66
CA LEU A 72 -15.33 -19.66 17.12
C LEU A 72 -15.80 -21.00 17.73
N PRO A 73 -15.00 -22.08 17.70
CA PRO A 73 -15.45 -23.36 18.26
C PRO A 73 -15.66 -23.31 19.78
N MET A 74 -15.21 -22.23 20.46
CA MET A 74 -15.48 -21.99 21.87
C MET A 74 -16.78 -21.21 22.09
N ALA A 75 -17.13 -20.28 21.19
CA ALA A 75 -18.39 -19.53 21.23
C ALA A 75 -19.61 -20.39 20.82
N ASP A 76 -19.44 -21.31 19.87
CA ASP A 76 -20.51 -22.24 19.47
C ASP A 76 -20.96 -23.13 20.63
N LYS A 77 -20.00 -23.62 21.42
CA LYS A 77 -20.27 -24.44 22.63
C LYS A 77 -20.99 -23.67 23.75
N ALA A 78 -20.90 -22.34 23.77
CA ALA A 78 -21.61 -21.53 24.76
C ALA A 78 -23.11 -21.37 24.43
N ASN A 79 -23.48 -21.43 23.15
CA ASN A 79 -24.88 -21.36 22.71
C ASN A 79 -25.61 -22.71 22.86
N ASP A 80 -24.89 -23.84 22.78
CA ASP A 80 -25.45 -25.18 23.01
C ASP A 80 -25.75 -25.46 24.50
N MET A 81 -25.20 -24.64 25.40
CA MET A 81 -25.41 -24.75 26.85
C MET A 81 -26.53 -23.81 27.34
N VAL A 82 -27.43 -23.40 26.45
CA VAL A 82 -28.75 -22.89 26.83
C VAL A 82 -29.63 -24.11 27.10
N PRO A 83 -29.92 -24.45 28.37
CA PRO A 83 -30.79 -25.59 28.66
C PRO A 83 -32.13 -25.37 27.97
N PRO A 84 -32.75 -26.40 27.36
CA PRO A 84 -34.08 -26.25 26.80
C PRO A 84 -34.99 -25.75 27.91
N SER A 85 -35.52 -24.54 27.76
CA SER A 85 -36.64 -24.07 28.55
C SER A 85 -37.72 -25.15 28.48
N LEU A 86 -38.24 -25.58 29.63
CA LEU A 86 -39.35 -26.54 29.74
C LEU A 86 -40.63 -25.96 29.13
N THR A 87 -40.67 -25.83 27.79
CA THR A 87 -41.87 -25.52 27.01
C THR A 87 -42.60 -26.82 26.73
N GLY A 88 -43.03 -27.47 27.82
CA GLY A 88 -43.71 -28.75 27.82
C GLY A 88 -44.83 -28.81 28.86
N PHE A 89 -45.52 -27.69 29.10
CA PHE A 89 -46.78 -27.68 29.84
C PHE A 89 -47.88 -27.07 28.96
N ASN A 90 -48.17 -27.74 27.84
CA ASN A 90 -49.45 -27.57 27.17
C ASN A 90 -50.50 -28.29 28.03
N GLN A 91 -51.07 -27.56 28.98
CA GLN A 91 -52.25 -28.00 29.71
C GLN A 91 -53.43 -28.02 28.73
N GLY A 92 -53.66 -29.18 28.10
CA GLY A 92 -54.92 -29.44 27.42
C GLY A 92 -56.10 -29.31 28.41
N PRO A 93 -57.29 -28.86 27.97
CA PRO A 93 -58.41 -28.65 28.87
C PRO A 93 -58.81 -29.98 29.51
N ILE A 94 -58.69 -30.05 30.84
CA ILE A 94 -59.12 -31.21 31.62
C ILE A 94 -60.65 -31.23 31.63
N ASN A 95 -61.23 -32.18 30.90
CA ASN A 95 -62.66 -32.49 30.95
C ASN A 95 -62.88 -33.58 32.01
N PHE A 96 -63.63 -33.27 33.07
CA PHE A 96 -64.04 -34.24 34.08
C PHE A 96 -65.46 -34.77 33.74
N PRO A 97 -65.77 -36.05 34.03
CA PRO A 97 -67.08 -36.65 33.78
C PRO A 97 -68.19 -36.12 34.68
#